data_AF-A0A4S4ASE5-F1
#
_entry.id   AF-A0A4S4ASE5-F1
#
_cell.length_a   1.000
_cell.length_b   1.000
_cell.length_c   1.000
_cell.angle_alpha   90.00
_cell.angle_beta   90.00
_cell.angle_gamma   90.00
#
_symmetry.space_group_name_H-M   'P 1'
#
loop_
_entity.id
_entity.type
_entity.pdbx_description
1 polymer ?
#
loop_
_entity_poly.entity_id
_entity_poly.type
_entity_poly.pdbx_seq_one_letter_code
_entity_poly.pdbx_strand_id
1 'polypeptide(L)' 'MTRRHTPLQQLKEAKQIARDHGLFVAEKKDIRGHTAYLLYRETPTRNVFVGKRSSPEGIRALVCKAANFH' A
#
# COMPACT_ATOMS: atom_id res chain seq x y z
N MET A 1 -8.18 20.46 12.93
CA MET A 1 -8.64 20.41 11.52
C MET A 1 -8.03 19.18 10.85
N THR A 2 -8.79 18.09 10.71
CA THR A 2 -8.31 16.85 10.09
C THR A 2 -8.15 17.09 8.59
N ARG A 3 -6.91 17.31 8.12
CA ARG A 3 -6.58 17.33 6.70
C ARG A 3 -6.95 15.96 6.12
N ARG A 4 -8.13 15.85 5.51
CA ARG A 4 -8.48 14.68 4.68
C ARG A 4 -7.50 14.67 3.50
N HIS A 5 -6.50 13.82 3.58
CA HIS A 5 -5.57 13.60 2.49
C HIS A 5 -6.33 13.12 1.25
N THR A 6 -5.99 13.68 0.10
CA THR A 6 -6.56 13.21 -1.17
C THR A 6 -6.13 11.75 -1.40
N PRO A 7 -6.88 10.96 -2.18
CA PRO A 7 -6.53 9.56 -2.44
C PRO A 7 -5.10 9.38 -2.97
N LEU A 8 -4.62 10.34 -3.77
CA LEU A 8 -3.24 10.35 -4.28
C LEU A 8 -2.20 10.61 -3.17
N GLN A 9 -2.50 11.50 -2.23
CA GLN A 9 -1.62 11.76 -1.08
C GLN A 9 -1.51 10.53 -0.18
N GLN A 10 -2.63 9.87 0.10
CA GLN A 10 -2.65 8.63 0.91
C GLN A 10 -1.84 7.51 0.24
N LEU A 11 -1.94 7.36 -1.08
CA LEU A 11 -1.17 6.37 -1.83
C LEU A 11 0.33 6.69 -1.82
N LYS A 12 0.70 7.97 -1.98
CA LYS A 12 2.10 8.41 -1.94
C LYS A 12 2.72 8.13 -0.57
N GLU A 13 1.99 8.45 0.49
CA GLU A 13 2.40 8.18 1.86
C GLU A 13 2.52 6.67 2.12
N ALA A 14 1.54 5.87 1.69
CA ALA A 14 1.58 4.42 1.83
C ALA A 14 2.79 3.81 1.11
N LYS A 15 3.13 4.29 -0.10
CA LYS A 15 4.32 3.83 -0.83
C LYS A 15 5.62 4.22 -0.11
N GLN A 16 5.66 5.40 0.51
CA GLN A 16 6.81 5.87 1.27
C GLN A 16 7.03 5.00 2.51
N ILE A 17 6.01 4.86 3.36
CA ILE A 17 6.07 4.02 4.56
C ILE A 17 6.40 2.58 4.20
N ALA A 18 5.82 2.04 3.11
CA ALA A 18 6.14 0.69 2.68
C ALA A 18 7.64 0.55 2.40
N ARG A 19 8.22 1.44 1.59
CA ARG A 19 9.64 1.39 1.23
C ARG A 19 10.55 1.47 2.46
N ASP A 20 10.23 2.36 3.38
CA ASP A 20 11.05 2.59 4.59
C ASP A 20 11.07 1.36 5.52
N HIS A 21 10.12 0.43 5.35
CA HIS A 21 9.98 -0.80 6.15
C HIS A 21 10.20 -2.10 5.35
N GLY A 22 10.85 -2.03 4.18
CA GLY A 22 11.12 -3.22 3.36
C GLY A 22 9.87 -3.85 2.74
N LEU A 23 8.85 -3.04 2.49
CA LEU A 23 7.62 -3.40 1.81
C LEU A 23 7.49 -2.59 0.51
N PHE A 24 6.65 -3.04 -0.41
CA PHE A 24 6.27 -2.23 -1.56
C PHE A 24 4.81 -2.44 -1.95
N VAL A 25 4.21 -1.39 -2.51
CA VAL A 25 2.84 -1.41 -3.04
C VAL A 25 2.90 -1.50 -4.55
N ALA A 26 2.33 -2.57 -5.12
CA ALA A 26 2.13 -2.72 -6.56
C ALA A 26 0.69 -2.38 -6.94
N GLU A 27 0.51 -1.71 -8.08
CA GLU A 27 -0.80 -1.39 -8.65
C GLU A 27 -1.10 -2.35 -9.80
N LYS A 28 -2.22 -3.06 -9.72
CA LYS A 28 -2.70 -3.92 -10.79
C LYS A 28 -4.05 -3.42 -11.25
N LYS A 29 -4.13 -2.98 -12.51
CA LYS A 29 -5.40 -2.62 -13.14
C LYS A 29 -6.05 -3.86 -13.74
N ASP A 30 -7.34 -4.02 -13.51
CA ASP A 30 -8.15 -5.03 -14.14
C ASP A 30 -8.68 -4.55 -15.51
N ILE A 31 -9.12 -5.47 -16.36
CA ILE A 31 -9.74 -5.19 -17.67
C ILE A 31 -10.98 -4.29 -17.56
N ARG A 32 -11.63 -4.26 -16.38
CA ARG A 32 -12.78 -3.41 -16.06
C ARG A 32 -12.39 -2.01 -15.56
N GLY A 33 -11.10 -1.67 -15.54
CA GLY A 33 -10.61 -0.37 -15.10
C GLY A 33 -10.46 -0.19 -13.59
N HIS A 34 -10.71 -1.24 -12.79
CA HIS A 34 -10.49 -1.19 -11.33
C HIS A 34 -9.02 -1.37 -10.97
N THR A 35 -8.50 -0.50 -10.09
CA THR A 35 -7.14 -0.63 -9.57
C THR A 35 -7.13 -1.43 -8.26
N ALA A 36 -6.42 -2.55 -8.25
CA ALA A 36 -6.07 -3.27 -7.04
C ALA A 36 -4.67 -2.87 -6.58
N TYR A 37 -4.57 -2.51 -5.30
CA TYR A 37 -3.30 -2.24 -4.61
C TYR A 37 -2.87 -3.50 -3.87
N LEU A 38 -1.69 -4.02 -4.20
CA LEU A 38 -1.10 -5.22 -3.64
C LEU A 38 0.08 -4.82 -2.75
N LEU A 39 0.11 -5.30 -1.51
CA LEU A 39 1.25 -5.11 -0.61
C LEU A 39 2.11 -6.36 -0.60
N TYR A 40 3.40 -6.15 -0.79
CA TYR A 40 4.43 -7.19 -0.70
C TYR A 40 5.49 -6.79 0.32
N ARG A 41 6.10 -7.79 0.96
CA ARG A 41 7.31 -7.67 1.76
C ARG A 41 8.48 -8.16 0.92
N GLU A 42 9.50 -7.31 0.80
CA GLU A 42 10.74 -7.68 0.13
C GLU A 42 11.50 -8.66 1.03
N THR A 43 11.88 -9.81 0.46
CA THR A 43 12.79 -10.73 1.12
C THR A 43 13.83 -11.22 0.10
N PRO A 44 15.04 -11.64 0.54
CA PRO A 44 16.11 -12.02 -0.37
C PRO A 44 15.75 -13.14 -1.35
N THR A 45 14.87 -14.07 -0.93
CA THR A 45 14.52 -15.25 -1.71
C THR A 45 13.30 -15.07 -2.60
N ARG A 46 12.29 -14.33 -2.13
CA ARG A 46 11.03 -14.07 -2.87
C ARG A 46 10.18 -13.01 -2.18
N ASN A 47 9.49 -12.19 -2.97
CA ASN A 47 8.54 -11.24 -2.41
C ASN A 47 7.36 -11.96 -1.76
N VAL A 48 7.10 -11.66 -0.50
CA VAL A 48 5.99 -12.27 0.26
C VAL A 48 4.76 -11.40 0.11
N PHE A 49 3.69 -11.97 -0.42
CA PHE A 49 2.41 -11.27 -0.51
C PHE A 49 1.81 -11.09 0.90
N VAL A 50 1.50 -9.85 1.26
CA VAL A 50 0.92 -9.50 2.57
C VAL A 50 -0.59 -9.34 2.46
N GLY A 51 -1.07 -8.72 1.38
CA GLY A 51 -2.50 -8.51 1.18
C GLY A 51 -2.84 -7.56 0.02
N LYS A 52 -4.13 -7.42 -0.26
CA LYS A 52 -4.65 -6.55 -1.32
C LYS A 52 -5.79 -5.66 -0.86
N ARG A 53 -5.92 -4.48 -1.46
CA ARG A 53 -7.03 -3.53 -1.23
C ARG A 53 -7.42 -2.86 -2.56
N SER A 54 -8.66 -2.40 -2.64
CA SER A 54 -9.22 -1.69 -3.81
C SER A 54 -9.28 -0.18 -3.63
N SER A 55 -8.79 0.35 -2.49
CA SER A 55 -8.79 1.78 -2.20
C SER A 55 -7.44 2.25 -1.64
N PRO A 56 -7.02 3.50 -1.94
CA PRO A 56 -5.83 4.12 -1.36
C PRO A 56 -5.84 4.20 0.16
N GLU A 57 -7.00 4.48 0.76
CA GLU A 57 -7.16 4.49 2.22
C GLU A 57 -6.94 3.09 2.81
N GLY A 58 -7.53 2.07 2.18
CA GLY A 58 -7.40 0.69 2.63
C GLY A 58 -5.96 0.19 2.56
N ILE A 59 -5.22 0.51 1.49
CA ILE A 59 -3.82 0.09 1.37
C ILE A 59 -2.93 0.84 2.37
N ARG A 60 -3.19 2.13 2.63
CA ARG A 60 -2.47 2.90 3.68
C ARG A 60 -2.64 2.24 5.05
N ALA A 61 -3.87 1.91 5.45
CA ALA A 61 -4.13 1.24 6.71
C ALA A 61 -3.43 -0.14 6.80
N LEU A 62 -3.42 -0.90 5.69
CA LEU A 62 -2.73 -2.18 5.62
C LEU A 62 -1.21 -2.01 5.75
N VAL A 63 -0.62 -1.02 5.08
CA VAL A 63 0.81 -0.70 5.18
C VAL A 63 1.16 -0.30 6.60
N CYS A 64 0.41 0.62 7.23
CA CYS A 64 0.66 1.03 8.61
C CYS A 64 0.68 -0.17 9.57
N LYS A 65 -0.32 -1.07 9.43
CA LYS A 65 -0.38 -2.30 10.22
C LYS A 65 0.80 -3.25 9.93
N ALA A 66 1.18 -3.43 8.67
CA ALA A 66 2.26 -4.33 8.29
C ALA A 66 3.66 -3.79 8.67
N ALA A 67 3.79 -2.47 8.74
CA ALA A 67 5.00 -1.74 9.10
C ALA A 67 5.11 -1.44 10.61
N ASN A 68 4.08 -1.78 11.41
CA ASN A 68 3.93 -1.34 12.82
C ASN A 68 4.03 0.19 12.98
N PHE A 69 3.62 0.94 11.95
CA PHE A 69 3.61 2.40 11.92
C PHE A 69 2.32 2.91 12.56
N HIS A 70 2.44 3.70 13.62
CA HIS A 70 1.33 4.26 14.42
C HIS A 70 1.08 5.72 14.08
#